data_AF-A0A1W9LKX5-F1
#
_entry.id   AF-A0A1W9LKX5-F1
#
_cell.length_a   1.000
_cell.length_b   1.000
_cell.length_c   1.000
_cell.angle_alpha   90.00
_cell.angle_beta   90.00
_cell.angle_gamma   90.00
#
_symmetry.space_group_name_H-M   'P 1'
#
loop_
_entity.id
_entity.type
_entity.pdbx_description
1 polymer ?
#
loop_
_entity_poly.entity_id
_entity_poly.type
_entity_poly.pdbx_seq_one_letter_code
_entity_poly.pdbx_strand_id
1 'polypeptide(L)'
;MQNIDEEAFFSNSLIQDGVIRQLEIIGEAVKNLSSAFRKEHSYIPWKDMAGMRDKLIHHYFGVDLQAVWTTATEDIPKIRE
;
A
#
# COMPACT_ATOMS: atom_id res chain seq x y z
N MET A 1 8.77 -6.76 4.81
CA MET A 1 8.11 -7.61 5.83
C MET A 1 9.20 -8.33 6.61
N GLN A 2 9.15 -8.42 7.93
CA GLN A 2 10.21 -9.13 8.66
C GLN A 2 10.07 -10.65 8.39
N ASN A 3 11.15 -11.27 7.88
CA ASN A 3 11.25 -12.72 7.65
C ASN A 3 10.26 -13.33 6.64
N ILE A 4 9.71 -12.53 5.73
CA ILE A 4 8.90 -13.02 4.60
C ILE A 4 9.59 -12.54 3.33
N ASP A 5 9.99 -13.48 2.48
CA ASP A 5 10.49 -13.20 1.13
C ASP A 5 9.34 -13.23 0.10
N GLU A 6 9.69 -12.93 -1.15
CA GLU A 6 8.72 -12.81 -2.25
C GLU A 6 8.01 -14.14 -2.52
N GLU A 7 8.73 -15.25 -2.51
CA GLU A 7 8.16 -16.58 -2.73
C GLU A 7 7.16 -16.96 -1.62
N ALA A 8 7.51 -16.70 -0.36
CA ALA A 8 6.61 -16.90 0.78
C ALA A 8 5.36 -16.01 0.71
N PHE A 9 5.47 -14.80 0.16
CA PHE A 9 4.33 -13.93 -0.09
C PHE A 9 3.42 -14.49 -1.19
N PHE A 10 3.96 -14.85 -2.36
CA PHE A 10 3.17 -15.34 -3.49
C PHE A 10 2.53 -16.71 -3.26
N SER A 11 3.09 -17.52 -2.37
CA SER A 11 2.55 -18.84 -2.00
C SER A 11 1.51 -18.81 -0.87
N ASN A 12 1.24 -17.64 -0.25
CA ASN A 12 0.37 -17.55 0.93
C ASN A 12 -0.69 -16.45 0.80
N SER A 13 -1.93 -16.84 0.51
CA SER A 13 -3.06 -15.91 0.36
C SER A 13 -3.38 -15.13 1.62
N LEU A 14 -3.19 -15.71 2.82
CA LEU A 14 -3.46 -15.00 4.08
C LEU A 14 -2.47 -13.84 4.28
N ILE A 15 -1.22 -14.01 3.86
CA ILE A 15 -0.23 -12.93 3.89
C ILE A 15 -0.61 -11.87 2.84
N GLN A 16 -1.00 -12.27 1.63
CA GLN A 16 -1.45 -11.36 0.58
C GLN A 16 -2.62 -10.51 1.06
N ASP A 17 -3.67 -11.15 1.56
CA ASP A 17 -4.87 -10.49 2.08
C ASP A 17 -4.54 -9.52 3.22
N GLY A 18 -3.65 -9.94 4.13
CA GLY A 18 -3.18 -9.10 5.22
C GLY A 18 -2.46 -7.85 4.73
N VAL A 19 -1.53 -7.99 3.77
CA VAL A 19 -0.78 -6.87 3.20
C VAL A 19 -1.71 -5.94 2.41
N ILE A 20 -2.60 -6.48 1.57
CA ILE A 20 -3.61 -5.72 0.82
C ILE A 20 -4.45 -4.89 1.79
N ARG A 21 -4.97 -5.51 2.85
CA ARG A 21 -5.77 -4.82 3.85
C ARG A 21 -5.03 -3.67 4.52
N GLN A 22 -3.76 -3.84 4.84
CA GLN A 22 -2.94 -2.78 5.43
C GLN A 22 -2.73 -1.62 4.45
N LEU A 23 -2.51 -1.89 3.17
CA LEU A 23 -2.38 -0.85 2.14
C LEU A 23 -3.69 -0.09 1.94
N GLU A 24 -4.84 -0.76 1.99
CA GLU A 24 -6.15 -0.10 1.97
C GLU A 24 -6.34 0.85 3.15
N ILE A 25 -5.99 0.41 4.37
CA ILE A 25 -6.07 1.24 5.59
C ILE A 25 -5.20 2.49 5.45
N ILE A 26 -3.97 2.33 4.96
CA ILE A 26 -3.06 3.45 4.71
C ILE A 26 -3.67 4.43 3.70
N GLY A 27 -4.16 3.95 2.56
CA GLY A 27 -4.77 4.81 1.54
C GLY A 27 -6.05 5.52 2.02
N GLU A 28 -6.86 4.87 2.86
CA GLU A 28 -8.02 5.49 3.50
C GLU A 28 -7.60 6.57 4.51
N ALA A 29 -6.59 6.31 5.32
CA ALA A 29 -6.05 7.29 6.27
C ALA A 29 -5.54 8.55 5.54
N VAL A 30 -4.88 8.39 4.39
CA VAL A 30 -4.40 9.50 3.56
C VAL A 30 -5.53 10.42 3.09
N LYS A 31 -6.72 9.88 2.79
CA LYS A 31 -7.88 10.70 2.38
C LYS A 31 -8.37 11.62 3.49
N ASN A 32 -8.14 11.25 4.74
CA ASN A 32 -8.52 12.03 5.92
C ASN A 32 -7.48 13.08 6.33
N LEU A 33 -6.30 13.11 5.69
CA LEU A 33 -5.28 14.13 5.96
C LEU A 33 -5.69 15.50 5.37
N SER A 34 -5.41 16.55 6.14
CA SER A 34 -5.67 17.92 5.72
C SER A 34 -4.88 18.26 4.44
N SER A 35 -5.39 19.21 3.67
CA SER A 35 -4.69 19.69 2.47
C SER A 35 -3.38 20.41 2.82
N ALA A 36 -3.33 21.11 3.95
CA ALA A 36 -2.13 21.77 4.45
C ALA A 36 -1.02 20.76 4.75
N PHE A 37 -1.33 19.70 5.51
CA PHE A 37 -0.37 18.65 5.84
C PHE A 37 0.18 17.95 4.59
N ARG A 38 -0.69 17.59 3.65
CA ARG A 38 -0.26 16.97 2.39
C ARG A 38 0.62 17.88 1.53
N LYS A 39 0.44 19.20 1.61
CA LYS A 39 1.29 20.18 0.91
C LYS A 39 2.66 20.32 1.57
N GLU A 40 2.69 20.36 2.90
CA GLU A 40 3.92 20.43 3.68
C GLU A 40 4.82 19.21 3.42
N HIS A 41 4.21 18.02 3.36
CA HIS A 41 4.88 16.76 3.07
C HIS A 41 4.72 16.32 1.61
N SER A 42 4.94 17.23 0.66
CA SER A 42 4.70 16.97 -0.78
C SER A 42 5.63 15.94 -1.42
N TYR A 43 6.72 15.55 -0.74
CA TYR A 43 7.60 14.46 -1.16
C TYR A 43 6.94 13.08 -1.03
N ILE A 44 5.89 12.95 -0.21
CA ILE A 44 5.13 11.70 -0.06
C ILE A 44 4.09 11.62 -1.19
N PRO A 45 3.97 10.48 -1.90
CA PRO A 45 3.07 10.33 -3.04
C PRO A 45 1.60 10.09 -2.60
N TRP A 46 1.00 11.06 -1.90
CA TRP A 46 -0.34 10.95 -1.30
C TRP A 46 -1.43 10.49 -2.28
N LYS A 47 -1.37 10.97 -3.52
CA LYS A 47 -2.33 10.64 -4.56
C LYS A 47 -2.24 9.16 -4.95
N ASP A 48 -1.03 8.62 -5.04
CA ASP A 48 -0.81 7.23 -5.42
C ASP A 48 -1.23 6.29 -4.29
N MET A 49 -0.98 6.67 -3.03
CA MET A 49 -1.45 5.91 -1.85
C MET A 49 -2.99 5.82 -1.82
N ALA A 50 -3.69 6.93 -2.03
CA ALA A 50 -5.14 6.95 -2.11
C ALA A 50 -5.66 6.16 -3.32
N GLY A 51 -4.99 6.27 -4.47
CA GLY A 51 -5.33 5.55 -5.69
C GLY A 51 -5.11 4.03 -5.59
N MET A 52 -4.09 3.59 -4.87
CA MET A 52 -3.84 2.17 -4.62
C MET A 52 -4.99 1.54 -3.85
N ARG A 53 -5.44 2.19 -2.76
CA ARG A 53 -6.65 1.75 -2.03
C ARG A 53 -7.85 1.63 -2.97
N ASP A 54 -8.09 2.62 -3.83
CA ASP A 54 -9.24 2.58 -4.75
C ASP A 54 -9.16 1.42 -5.74
N LYS A 55 -7.96 1.06 -6.19
CA LYS A 55 -7.77 -0.13 -7.03
C LYS A 55 -8.02 -1.43 -6.25
N LEU A 56 -7.42 -1.56 -5.06
CA LEU A 56 -7.51 -2.79 -4.25
C LEU A 56 -8.95 -3.13 -3.86
N ILE A 57 -9.76 -2.13 -3.46
CA ILE A 57 -11.14 -2.39 -3.01
C ILE A 57 -12.16 -2.57 -4.16
N HIS A 58 -11.89 -2.02 -5.34
CA HIS A 58 -12.86 -2.03 -6.46
C HIS A 58 -12.53 -3.03 -7.57
N HIS A 59 -11.27 -3.43 -7.70
CA HIS A 59 -10.80 -4.34 -8.75
C HIS A 59 -10.25 -5.65 -8.17
N TYR A 60 -10.85 -6.12 -7.07
CA TYR A 60 -10.38 -7.28 -6.30
C TYR A 60 -10.23 -8.58 -7.12
N PHE A 61 -10.90 -8.70 -8.28
CA PHE A 61 -10.73 -9.83 -9.21
C PHE A 61 -9.42 -9.80 -10.03
N GLY A 62 -8.63 -8.72 -9.96
CA GLY A 62 -7.42 -8.54 -10.77
C GLY A 62 -6.37 -7.70 -10.04
N VAL A 63 -6.18 -7.96 -8.74
CA VAL A 63 -5.10 -7.30 -7.98
C VAL A 63 -3.76 -7.75 -8.53
N ASP A 64 -2.93 -6.77 -8.90
CA ASP A 64 -1.53 -7.00 -9.25
C ASP A 64 -0.73 -7.24 -7.95
N LEU A 65 -0.51 -8.52 -7.64
CA LEU A 65 0.24 -8.94 -6.46
C LEU A 65 1.71 -8.50 -6.51
N GLN A 66 2.29 -8.31 -7.70
CA GLN A 66 3.64 -7.76 -7.83
C GLN A 66 3.67 -6.29 -7.40
N ALA A 67 2.67 -5.51 -7.80
CA ALA A 67 2.52 -4.14 -7.35
C ALA A 67 2.31 -4.06 -5.83
N VAL A 68 1.50 -4.95 -5.25
CA VAL A 68 1.30 -5.05 -3.79
C VAL A 68 2.61 -5.33 -3.08
N TRP A 69 3.37 -6.34 -3.54
CA TRP A 69 4.66 -6.70 -2.97
C TRP A 69 5.63 -5.52 -3.02
N THR A 70 5.82 -4.94 -4.21
CA THR A 70 6.74 -3.81 -4.45
C THR A 70 6.40 -2.62 -3.56
N THR A 71 5.12 -2.24 -3.49
CA THR A 71 4.71 -1.13 -2.63
C THR A 71 4.97 -1.41 -1.15
N ALA A 72 4.70 -2.63 -0.68
CA ALA A 72 4.90 -2.99 0.72
C ALA A 72 6.38 -3.12 1.13
N THR A 73 7.26 -3.52 0.21
CA THR A 73 8.68 -3.80 0.50
C THR A 73 9.65 -2.72 0.07
N GLU A 74 9.28 -1.90 -0.91
CA GLU A 74 10.14 -0.83 -1.44
C GLU A 74 9.58 0.55 -1.17
N ASP A 75 8.31 0.82 -1.51
CA ASP A 75 7.78 2.19 -1.50
C ASP A 75 7.41 2.67 -0.09
N ILE A 76 6.71 1.85 0.68
CA ILE A 76 6.35 2.19 2.07
C ILE A 76 7.59 2.40 2.95
N PRO A 77 8.65 1.58 2.88
CA PRO A 77 9.87 1.86 3.64
C PRO A 77 10.57 3.18 3.31
N LYS A 78 10.50 3.66 2.05
CA LYS A 78 11.12 4.94 1.64
C LYS A 78 10.49 6.16 2.33
N ILE A 79 9.27 6.04 2.85
CA ILE A 79 8.54 7.13 3.52
C ILE A 79 8.44 6.95 5.04
N ARG A 80 9.05 5.89 5.60
CA ARG A 80 9.24 5.75 7.05
C ARG A 80 10.51 6.50 7.44
N GLU A 81 10.36 7.47 8.34
CA GLU A 81 11.50 8.08 9.06
C GLU A 81 12.26 7.05 9.90
#